data_AF-W6AH99-F1
#
_entry.id   AF-W6AH99-F1
#
_cell.length_a   1.000
_cell.length_b   1.000
_cell.length_c   1.000
_cell.angle_alpha   90.00
_cell.angle_beta   90.00
_cell.angle_gamma   90.00
#
_symmetry.space_group_name_H-M   'P 1'
#
loop_
_entity.id
_entity.type
_entity.pdbx_description
1 polymer ?
#
loop_
_entity_poly.entity_id
_entity_poly.type
_entity_poly.pdbx_seq_one_letter_code
_entity_poly.pdbx_strand_id
1 'polypeptide(L)'
;MKKFSVFLIKLKPYRRLYKIFWMCFIIIALFLFQMLMLLMTLFVPHQNSGFYYWINGLHSLLGQSRSEPNSAQGFIFAATIIGFIPIIPIIPVLYFTFANWFIQERLSDKFIEIPKEKYLKWSKFIHFSGIAVVFLLIPGILSYLGGGGILPQHTWAAIPGTFTNNLASRIGGISAFLYYGVGCVFALIIIMWTIGMVLAWIGRQIKRYFNYLGQKINDWKERRRAAKIERIEQKSSRKDE
;
A
#
# COMPACT_ATOMS: atom_id res chain seq x y z
N MET A 1 36.85 -8.04 3.25
CA MET A 1 36.56 -7.14 2.10
C MET A 1 36.28 -7.87 0.77
N LYS A 2 37.18 -8.74 0.26
CA LYS A 2 36.97 -9.46 -1.02
C LYS A 2 35.64 -10.22 -1.13
N LYS A 3 35.20 -10.90 -0.07
CA LYS A 3 33.91 -11.64 -0.05
C LYS A 3 32.68 -10.74 -0.21
N PHE A 4 32.69 -9.55 0.39
CA PHE A 4 31.58 -8.59 0.30
C PHE A 4 31.51 -7.93 -1.07
N SER A 5 32.66 -7.57 -1.65
CA SER A 5 32.73 -7.05 -3.02
C SER A 5 32.22 -8.07 -4.05
N VAL A 6 32.64 -9.33 -3.93
CA VAL A 6 32.14 -10.43 -4.79
C VAL A 6 30.65 -10.64 -4.62
N PHE A 7 30.12 -10.57 -3.39
CA PHE A 7 28.68 -10.64 -3.13
C PHE A 7 27.92 -9.48 -3.81
N LEU A 8 28.39 -8.24 -3.69
CA LEU A 8 27.76 -7.08 -4.34
C LEU A 8 27.78 -7.19 -5.87
N ILE A 9 28.88 -7.66 -6.45
CA ILE A 9 29.00 -7.90 -7.90
C ILE A 9 27.97 -8.95 -8.36
N LYS A 10 27.78 -10.02 -7.57
CA LYS A 10 26.77 -11.05 -7.86
C LYS A 10 25.34 -10.57 -7.64
N LEU A 11 25.12 -9.58 -6.77
CA LEU A 11 23.79 -9.03 -6.46
C LEU A 11 23.35 -7.97 -7.49
N LYS A 12 24.29 -7.22 -8.07
CA LYS A 12 24.04 -6.10 -9.00
C LYS A 12 23.14 -6.45 -10.21
N PRO A 13 23.23 -7.64 -10.84
CA PRO A 13 22.33 -8.04 -11.93
C PRO A 13 20.86 -8.13 -11.49
N TYR A 14 20.61 -8.51 -10.24
CA TYR A 14 19.28 -8.63 -9.66
C TYR A 14 18.80 -7.28 -9.13
N ARG A 15 18.41 -6.36 -10.03
CA ARG A 15 18.07 -4.95 -9.70
C ARG A 15 17.14 -4.79 -8.49
N ARG A 16 16.16 -5.68 -8.30
CA ARG A 16 15.20 -5.61 -7.18
C ARG A 16 15.80 -6.06 -5.86
N LEU A 17 16.46 -7.21 -5.83
CA LEU A 17 17.19 -7.71 -4.67
C LEU A 17 18.30 -6.74 -4.24
N TYR A 18 19.01 -6.17 -5.20
CA TYR A 18 19.99 -5.11 -4.97
C TYR A 18 19.35 -3.89 -4.30
N LYS A 19 18.20 -3.42 -4.80
CA LYS A 19 17.47 -2.30 -4.19
C LYS A 19 16.99 -2.62 -2.77
N ILE A 20 16.42 -3.81 -2.55
CA ILE A 20 15.98 -4.29 -1.23
C ILE A 20 17.16 -4.30 -0.26
N PHE A 21 18.29 -4.89 -0.66
CA PHE A 21 19.50 -4.96 0.15
C PHE A 21 19.98 -3.57 0.59
N TRP A 22 20.10 -2.62 -0.35
CA TRP A 22 20.55 -1.26 -0.02
C TRP A 22 19.56 -0.49 0.85
N MET A 23 18.26 -0.64 0.62
CA MET A 23 17.25 -0.01 1.48
C MET A 23 17.28 -0.58 2.91
N CYS A 24 17.41 -1.91 3.07
CA CYS A 24 17.61 -2.52 4.39
C CYS A 24 18.91 -2.03 5.05
N PHE A 25 20.01 -1.97 4.29
CA PHE A 25 21.29 -1.48 4.78
C PHE A 25 21.20 -0.02 5.25
N ILE A 26 20.56 0.85 4.47
CA ILE A 26 20.34 2.25 4.84
C ILE A 26 19.51 2.34 6.12
N ILE A 27 18.41 1.59 6.25
CA ILE A 27 17.60 1.58 7.48
C ILE A 27 18.44 1.18 8.70
N ILE A 28 19.23 0.11 8.58
CA ILE A 28 20.10 -0.34 9.67
C ILE A 28 21.13 0.74 10.02
N ALA A 29 21.77 1.36 9.02
CA ALA A 29 22.74 2.42 9.24
C ALA A 29 22.11 3.66 9.91
N LEU A 30 20.91 4.07 9.47
CA LEU A 30 20.17 5.18 10.06
C LEU A 30 19.71 4.86 11.49
N PHE A 31 19.30 3.64 11.76
CA PHE A 31 18.94 3.18 13.11
C PHE A 31 20.16 3.17 14.03
N LEU A 32 21.30 2.65 13.57
CA LEU A 32 22.56 2.68 14.34
C LEU A 32 23.01 4.12 14.61
N PHE A 33 22.96 4.99 13.60
CA PHE A 33 23.24 6.42 13.75
C PHE A 33 22.31 7.05 14.79
N GLN A 34 21.01 6.77 14.71
CA GLN A 34 20.02 7.26 15.65
C GLN A 34 20.35 6.82 17.09
N MET A 35 20.61 5.53 17.32
CA MET A 35 20.95 5.00 18.64
C MET A 35 22.25 5.62 19.17
N LEU A 36 23.24 5.85 18.31
CA LEU A 36 24.49 6.51 18.68
C LEU A 36 24.25 7.96 19.10
N MET A 37 23.48 8.73 18.33
CA MET A 37 23.16 10.12 18.68
C MET A 37 22.35 10.21 19.98
N LEU A 38 21.40 9.30 20.20
CA LEU A 38 20.67 9.21 21.47
C LEU A 38 21.60 8.84 22.64
N LEU A 39 22.57 7.95 22.43
CA LEU A 39 23.59 7.64 23.44
C LEU A 39 24.44 8.89 23.76
N MET A 40 24.83 9.68 22.77
CA MET A 40 25.60 10.91 22.97
C MET A 40 24.85 11.94 23.83
N THR A 41 23.52 11.93 23.85
CA THR A 41 22.74 12.80 24.76
C THR A 41 23.01 12.53 26.23
N LEU A 42 23.38 11.30 26.60
CA LEU A 42 23.67 10.92 27.98
C LEU A 42 25.01 11.49 28.48
N PHE A 43 25.91 11.88 27.57
CA PHE A 43 27.24 12.40 27.90
C PHE A 43 27.29 13.92 27.99
N VAL A 44 26.17 14.60 27.77
CA VAL A 44 26.05 16.06 27.91
C VAL A 44 25.01 16.41 28.98
N PRO A 45 25.02 17.64 29.52
CA PRO A 45 23.97 18.08 30.44
C PRO A 45 22.58 17.94 29.80
N HIS A 46 21.67 17.27 30.51
CA HIS A 46 20.29 17.03 30.09
C HIS A 46 19.36 16.95 31.31
N GLN A 47 18.08 17.29 31.13
CA GLN A 47 17.03 17.10 32.13
C GLN A 47 16.44 15.70 32.02
N ASN A 48 16.16 15.25 30.80
CA ASN A 48 15.73 13.91 30.45
C ASN A 48 16.64 13.34 29.36
N SER A 49 16.88 12.04 29.40
CA SER A 49 17.67 11.37 28.35
C SER A 49 17.01 11.53 26.98
N GLY A 50 17.81 11.62 25.90
CA GLY A 50 17.28 11.54 24.53
C GLY A 50 16.40 10.29 24.29
N PHE A 51 16.69 9.19 24.98
CA PHE A 51 15.85 7.98 24.94
C PHE A 51 14.45 8.19 25.52
N TYR A 52 14.30 9.02 26.54
CA TYR A 52 12.99 9.37 27.09
C TYR A 52 12.12 10.03 26.00
N TYR A 53 12.67 11.01 25.30
CA TYR A 53 11.97 11.68 24.21
C TYR A 53 11.69 10.73 23.04
N TRP A 54 12.64 9.85 22.71
CA TRP A 54 12.50 8.87 21.64
C TRP A 54 11.35 7.88 21.88
N ILE A 55 11.26 7.31 23.08
CA ILE A 55 10.17 6.39 23.47
C ILE A 55 8.82 7.12 23.45
N ASN A 56 8.81 8.39 23.84
CA ASN A 56 7.61 9.23 23.85
C ASN A 56 7.16 9.72 22.46
N GLY A 57 7.92 9.40 21.41
CA GLY A 57 7.57 9.62 20.01
C GLY A 57 7.97 10.98 19.44
N LEU A 58 7.65 11.18 18.16
CA LEU A 58 8.11 12.32 17.36
C LEU A 58 7.74 13.69 17.98
N HIS A 59 6.57 13.80 18.60
CA HIS A 59 6.13 15.02 19.28
C HIS A 59 7.05 15.38 20.46
N SER A 60 7.44 14.38 21.25
CA SER A 60 8.36 14.57 22.38
C SER A 60 9.76 14.94 21.88
N LEU A 61 10.23 14.27 20.81
CA LEU A 61 11.51 14.54 20.14
C LEU A 61 11.63 15.95 19.53
N LEU A 62 10.57 16.54 18.99
CA LEU A 62 10.61 17.84 18.31
C LEU A 62 10.07 19.01 19.15
N GLY A 63 9.12 18.74 20.05
CA GLY A 63 8.45 19.74 20.87
C GLY A 63 9.00 19.80 22.28
N GLN A 64 8.87 18.72 23.04
CA GLN A 64 9.22 18.68 24.46
C GLN A 64 10.73 18.77 24.70
N SER A 65 11.55 18.25 23.78
CA SER A 65 13.00 18.36 23.83
C SER A 65 13.55 19.79 23.77
N ARG A 66 12.70 20.80 23.49
CA ARG A 66 13.12 22.22 23.51
C ARG A 66 13.44 22.76 24.89
N SER A 67 13.02 22.07 25.96
CA SER A 67 13.41 22.42 27.32
C SER A 67 14.83 21.94 27.68
N GLU A 68 15.44 21.11 26.84
CA GLU A 68 16.80 20.61 27.03
C GLU A 68 17.86 21.67 26.71
N PRO A 69 19.05 21.60 27.32
CA PRO A 69 20.21 22.40 26.91
C PRO A 69 20.55 22.18 25.43
N ASN A 70 21.04 23.23 24.75
CA ASN A 70 21.37 23.21 23.31
C ASN A 70 22.27 22.03 22.90
N SER A 71 23.19 21.61 23.79
CA SER A 71 24.07 20.46 23.57
C SER A 71 23.28 19.15 23.43
N ALA A 72 22.34 18.87 24.34
CA ALA A 72 21.48 17.69 24.28
C ALA A 72 20.46 17.79 23.13
N GLN A 73 19.89 18.98 22.92
CA GLN A 73 18.94 19.23 21.84
C GLN A 73 19.56 18.96 20.45
N GLY A 74 20.83 19.32 20.23
CA GLY A 74 21.52 19.05 18.97
C GLY A 74 21.59 17.56 18.63
N PHE A 75 21.91 16.72 19.62
CA PHE A 75 21.93 15.26 19.44
C PHE A 75 20.54 14.66 19.23
N ILE A 76 19.53 15.11 20.00
CA ILE A 76 18.14 14.68 19.85
C ILE A 76 17.61 15.07 18.46
N PHE A 77 17.92 16.29 18.00
CA PHE A 77 17.54 16.78 16.68
C PHE A 77 18.18 15.95 15.57
N ALA A 78 19.49 15.69 15.64
CA ALA A 78 20.16 14.87 14.64
C ALA A 78 19.63 13.42 14.62
N ALA A 79 19.38 12.81 15.79
CA ALA A 79 18.74 11.50 15.89
C ALA A 79 17.36 11.47 15.20
N THR A 80 16.62 12.58 15.28
CA THR A 80 15.25 12.69 14.75
C THR A 80 15.22 13.02 13.26
N ILE A 81 15.94 14.05 12.82
CA ILE A 81 15.91 14.54 11.43
C ILE A 81 16.70 13.64 10.49
N ILE A 82 17.88 13.19 10.90
CA ILE A 82 18.77 12.39 10.04
C ILE A 82 18.46 10.91 10.22
N GLY A 83 18.26 10.45 11.46
CA GLY A 83 17.96 9.05 11.75
C GLY A 83 16.51 8.67 11.45
N PHE A 84 15.56 9.27 12.18
CA PHE A 84 14.18 8.79 12.22
C PHE A 84 13.34 9.18 10.99
N ILE A 85 13.33 10.45 10.60
CA ILE A 85 12.44 10.95 9.53
C ILE A 85 12.68 10.24 8.19
N PRO A 86 13.92 9.99 7.73
CA PRO A 86 14.14 9.31 6.45
C PRO A 86 13.71 7.84 6.46
N ILE A 87 13.65 7.18 7.63
CA ILE A 87 13.17 5.80 7.75
C ILE A 87 11.67 5.71 7.41
N ILE A 88 10.88 6.74 7.75
CA ILE A 88 9.43 6.79 7.53
C ILE A 88 9.03 6.52 6.07
N PRO A 89 9.57 7.23 5.05
CA PRO A 89 9.26 6.93 3.65
C PRO A 89 9.98 5.70 3.09
N ILE A 90 11.15 5.31 3.64
CA ILE A 90 11.89 4.14 3.15
C ILE A 90 11.14 2.83 3.46
N ILE A 91 10.52 2.70 4.64
CA ILE A 91 9.82 1.48 5.04
C ILE A 91 8.69 1.09 4.06
N PRO A 92 7.75 1.99 3.68
CA PRO A 92 6.73 1.68 2.68
C PRO A 92 7.32 1.30 1.32
N VAL A 93 8.36 2.01 0.85
CA VAL A 93 9.02 1.72 -0.43
C VAL A 93 9.69 0.34 -0.40
N LEU A 94 10.34 0.01 0.71
CA LEU A 94 10.96 -1.30 0.93
C LEU A 94 9.90 -2.39 0.92
N TYR A 95 8.80 -2.22 1.64
CA TYR A 95 7.69 -3.16 1.67
C TYR A 95 7.14 -3.44 0.26
N PHE A 96 6.81 -2.40 -0.52
CA PHE A 96 6.28 -2.61 -1.87
C PHE A 96 7.32 -3.19 -2.84
N THR A 97 8.60 -2.83 -2.68
CA THR A 97 9.67 -3.42 -3.50
C THR A 97 9.84 -4.90 -3.19
N PHE A 98 9.78 -5.28 -1.90
CA PHE A 98 9.88 -6.66 -1.43
C PHE A 98 8.68 -7.49 -1.87
N ALA A 99 7.46 -6.99 -1.68
CA ALA A 99 6.24 -7.66 -2.12
C ALA A 99 6.25 -7.90 -3.64
N ASN A 100 6.61 -6.89 -4.43
CA ASN A 100 6.73 -7.04 -5.88
C ASN A 100 7.80 -8.07 -6.28
N TRP A 101 8.94 -8.08 -5.60
CA TRP A 101 9.99 -9.08 -5.82
C TRP A 101 9.47 -10.49 -5.53
N PHE A 102 8.84 -10.70 -4.37
CA PHE A 102 8.31 -12.00 -3.96
C PHE A 102 7.26 -12.54 -4.94
N ILE A 103 6.33 -11.69 -5.36
CA ILE A 103 5.28 -12.03 -6.33
C ILE A 103 5.88 -12.43 -7.68
N GLN A 104 6.85 -11.66 -8.17
CA GLN A 104 7.37 -11.84 -9.54
C GLN A 104 8.43 -12.93 -9.66
N GLU A 105 9.32 -13.08 -8.68
CA GLU A 105 10.50 -13.95 -8.78
C GLU A 105 10.40 -15.23 -7.93
N ARG A 106 9.50 -15.30 -6.94
CA ARG A 106 9.34 -16.52 -6.11
C ARG A 106 8.04 -17.26 -6.35
N LEU A 107 6.94 -16.54 -6.57
CA LEU A 107 5.63 -17.14 -6.79
C LEU A 107 5.38 -17.44 -8.28
N SER A 108 5.80 -16.58 -9.20
CA SER A 108 5.52 -16.81 -10.64
C SER A 108 6.19 -18.06 -11.21
N ASP A 109 7.36 -18.45 -10.70
CA ASP A 109 8.06 -19.67 -11.13
C ASP A 109 7.35 -20.96 -10.68
N LYS A 110 6.49 -20.88 -9.64
CA LYS A 110 5.65 -22.02 -9.20
C LYS A 110 4.33 -22.13 -9.94
N PHE A 111 3.93 -21.10 -10.69
CA PHE A 111 2.65 -21.02 -11.39
C PHE A 111 2.87 -20.67 -12.88
N ILE A 112 3.52 -21.60 -13.60
CA ILE A 112 3.99 -21.42 -14.98
C ILE A 112 2.86 -21.06 -15.97
N GLU A 113 1.62 -21.48 -15.70
CA GLU A 113 0.47 -21.30 -16.60
C GLU A 113 -0.42 -20.08 -16.30
N ILE A 114 -0.17 -19.33 -15.22
CA ILE A 114 -1.06 -18.21 -14.86
C ILE A 114 -0.60 -16.91 -15.55
N PRO A 115 -1.49 -16.18 -16.26
CA PRO A 115 -1.15 -14.90 -16.87
C PRO A 115 -0.61 -13.91 -15.83
N LYS A 116 0.69 -13.60 -15.88
CA LYS A 116 1.42 -12.81 -14.87
C LYS A 116 0.76 -11.47 -14.55
N GLU A 117 0.18 -10.80 -15.55
CA GLU A 117 -0.51 -9.52 -15.37
C GLU A 117 -1.78 -9.62 -14.53
N LYS A 118 -2.61 -10.65 -14.78
CA LYS A 118 -3.82 -10.89 -13.98
C LYS A 118 -3.46 -11.24 -12.55
N TYR A 119 -2.44 -12.07 -12.37
CA TYR A 119 -1.94 -12.45 -11.04
C TYR A 119 -1.41 -11.23 -10.27
N LEU A 120 -0.58 -10.40 -10.89
CA LEU A 120 -0.05 -9.17 -10.29
C LEU A 120 -1.17 -8.21 -9.87
N LYS A 121 -2.20 -8.07 -10.70
CA LYS A 121 -3.38 -7.24 -10.38
C LYS A 121 -4.08 -7.72 -9.12
N TRP A 122 -4.40 -9.01 -9.05
CA TRP A 122 -5.11 -9.60 -7.90
C TRP A 122 -4.26 -9.65 -6.65
N SER A 123 -2.97 -9.94 -6.78
CA SER A 123 -2.05 -9.95 -5.65
C SER A 123 -1.90 -8.56 -5.02
N LYS A 124 -1.77 -7.51 -5.84
CA LYS A 124 -1.77 -6.11 -5.37
C LYS A 124 -3.07 -5.75 -4.67
N PHE A 125 -4.20 -6.12 -5.26
CA PHE A 125 -5.52 -5.88 -4.66
C PHE A 125 -5.62 -6.53 -3.28
N ILE A 126 -5.30 -7.83 -3.16
CA ILE A 126 -5.32 -8.56 -1.89
C ILE A 126 -4.36 -7.94 -0.87
N HIS A 127 -3.14 -7.55 -1.28
CA HIS A 127 -2.17 -6.90 -0.39
C HIS A 127 -2.72 -5.57 0.15
N PHE A 128 -3.29 -4.73 -0.72
CA PHE A 128 -3.83 -3.43 -0.31
C PHE A 128 -5.07 -3.61 0.57
N SER A 129 -5.91 -4.62 0.30
CA SER A 129 -7.02 -5.00 1.17
C SER A 129 -6.52 -5.47 2.53
N GLY A 130 -5.46 -6.28 2.58
CA GLY A 130 -4.84 -6.72 3.83
C GLY A 130 -4.31 -5.56 4.65
N ILE A 131 -3.60 -4.61 4.02
CA ILE A 131 -3.13 -3.38 4.69
C ILE A 131 -4.31 -2.58 5.21
N ALA A 132 -5.35 -2.34 4.40
CA ALA A 132 -6.54 -1.62 4.82
C ALA A 132 -7.19 -2.26 6.05
N VAL A 133 -7.40 -3.58 6.03
CA VAL A 133 -8.03 -4.31 7.14
C VAL A 133 -7.17 -4.26 8.40
N VAL A 134 -5.87 -4.52 8.29
CA VAL A 134 -4.96 -4.51 9.45
C VAL A 134 -4.89 -3.12 10.08
N PHE A 135 -4.75 -2.07 9.27
CA PHE A 135 -4.66 -0.69 9.75
C PHE A 135 -6.00 -0.06 10.11
N LEU A 136 -7.14 -0.68 9.78
CA LEU A 136 -8.44 -0.32 10.36
C LEU A 136 -8.67 -1.07 11.68
N LEU A 137 -8.47 -2.39 11.71
CA LEU A 137 -8.82 -3.19 12.87
C LEU A 137 -7.86 -2.98 14.04
N ILE A 138 -6.55 -3.12 13.83
CA ILE A 138 -5.59 -3.04 14.94
C ILE A 138 -5.56 -1.63 15.54
N PRO A 139 -5.34 -0.56 14.75
CA PRO A 139 -5.36 0.80 15.30
C PRO A 139 -6.75 1.22 15.78
N GLY A 140 -7.83 0.74 15.16
CA GLY A 140 -9.19 0.98 15.62
C GLY A 140 -9.45 0.38 17.00
N ILE A 141 -8.99 -0.85 17.26
CA ILE A 141 -9.06 -1.49 18.58
C ILE A 141 -8.16 -0.78 19.59
N LEU A 142 -6.93 -0.42 19.21
CA LEU A 142 -6.03 0.31 20.12
C LEU A 142 -6.54 1.71 20.46
N SER A 143 -7.37 2.32 19.61
CA SER A 143 -7.99 3.62 19.88
C SER A 143 -8.92 3.62 21.11
N TYR A 144 -9.46 2.46 21.51
CA TYR A 144 -10.26 2.35 22.74
C TYR A 144 -9.47 2.78 23.99
N LEU A 145 -8.14 2.61 24.00
CA LEU A 145 -7.27 3.05 25.09
C LEU A 145 -7.26 4.58 25.27
N GLY A 146 -7.64 5.33 24.24
CA GLY A 146 -7.80 6.78 24.25
C GLY A 146 -9.26 7.24 24.29
N GLY A 147 -10.22 6.36 24.60
CA GLY A 147 -11.65 6.68 24.57
C GLY A 147 -12.27 6.68 23.17
N GLY A 148 -11.56 6.14 22.17
CA GLY A 148 -12.05 5.97 20.81
C GLY A 148 -12.83 4.68 20.60
N GLY A 149 -12.95 4.28 19.34
CA GLY A 149 -13.57 3.00 18.96
C GLY A 149 -13.23 2.61 17.53
N ILE A 150 -13.77 1.48 17.08
CA ILE A 150 -13.43 0.92 15.75
C ILE A 150 -14.12 1.64 14.59
N LEU A 151 -15.26 2.30 14.84
CA LEU A 151 -15.97 3.04 13.80
C LEU A 151 -15.34 4.42 13.63
N PRO A 152 -15.22 4.93 12.39
CA PRO A 152 -14.58 6.21 12.12
C PRO A 152 -15.10 7.36 12.98
N GLN A 153 -16.40 7.49 13.23
CA GLN A 153 -16.91 8.58 14.08
C GLN A 153 -16.46 8.48 15.55
N HIS A 154 -16.16 7.28 16.04
CA HIS A 154 -15.71 7.06 17.41
C HIS A 154 -14.18 7.10 17.52
N THR A 155 -13.45 6.62 16.51
CA THR A 155 -11.97 6.68 16.48
C THR A 155 -11.46 8.12 16.60
N TRP A 156 -12.21 9.10 16.09
CA TRP A 156 -11.87 10.54 16.16
C TRP A 156 -11.69 11.02 17.61
N ALA A 157 -12.49 10.50 18.54
CA ALA A 157 -12.45 10.90 19.94
C ALA A 157 -11.10 10.58 20.62
N ALA A 158 -10.34 9.61 20.10
CA ALA A 158 -9.02 9.28 20.62
C ALA A 158 -7.90 10.20 20.13
N ILE A 159 -8.09 10.97 19.04
CA ILE A 159 -7.03 11.82 18.43
C ILE A 159 -6.42 12.81 19.43
N PRO A 160 -7.20 13.54 20.27
CA PRO A 160 -6.63 14.43 21.27
C PRO A 160 -5.69 13.73 22.25
N GLY A 161 -5.90 12.43 22.49
CA GLY A 161 -5.04 11.57 23.31
C GLY A 161 -3.57 11.58 22.88
N THR A 162 -3.28 11.83 21.60
CA THR A 162 -1.92 11.89 21.02
C THR A 162 -1.02 12.92 21.72
N PHE A 163 -1.60 14.00 22.23
CA PHE A 163 -0.86 15.10 22.86
C PHE A 163 -0.84 15.02 24.39
N THR A 164 -1.33 13.92 24.96
CA THR A 164 -1.41 13.75 26.40
C THR A 164 -0.16 13.06 26.95
N ASN A 165 0.14 13.32 28.23
CA ASN A 165 1.25 12.66 28.93
C ASN A 165 0.91 11.21 29.34
N ASN A 166 -0.37 10.83 29.37
CA ASN A 166 -0.79 9.45 29.66
C ASN A 166 -0.44 8.51 28.48
N LEU A 167 0.33 7.45 28.77
CA LEU A 167 0.79 6.51 27.74
C LEU A 167 -0.36 5.80 27.03
N ALA A 168 -1.39 5.35 27.73
CA ALA A 168 -2.53 4.64 27.15
C ALA A 168 -3.34 5.54 26.21
N SER A 169 -3.64 6.77 26.65
CA SER A 169 -4.33 7.76 25.83
C SER A 169 -3.50 8.17 24.61
N ARG A 170 -2.17 8.24 24.74
CA ARG A 170 -1.26 8.54 23.64
C ARG A 170 -1.19 7.42 22.61
N ILE A 171 -1.11 6.17 23.05
CA ILE A 171 -1.20 4.99 22.17
C ILE A 171 -2.53 5.01 21.42
N GLY A 172 -3.64 5.29 22.12
CA GLY A 172 -4.96 5.41 21.51
C GLY A 172 -5.01 6.50 20.43
N GLY A 173 -4.45 7.67 20.70
CA GLY A 173 -4.41 8.77 19.73
C GLY A 173 -3.50 8.53 18.52
N ILE A 174 -2.30 7.98 18.72
CA ILE A 174 -1.41 7.59 17.61
C ILE A 174 -2.07 6.51 16.75
N SER A 175 -2.78 5.58 17.39
CA SER A 175 -3.54 4.54 16.69
C SER A 175 -4.68 5.13 15.88
N ALA A 176 -5.38 6.16 16.39
CA ALA A 176 -6.37 6.89 15.61
C ALA A 176 -5.76 7.55 14.37
N PHE A 177 -4.56 8.16 14.48
CA PHE A 177 -3.85 8.69 13.30
C PHE A 177 -3.52 7.61 12.27
N LEU A 178 -3.06 6.43 12.69
CA LEU A 178 -2.79 5.30 11.78
C LEU A 178 -4.07 4.76 11.14
N TYR A 179 -5.16 4.71 11.89
CA TYR A 179 -6.48 4.32 11.40
C TYR A 179 -6.92 5.19 10.22
N TYR A 180 -6.86 6.51 10.36
CA TYR A 180 -7.26 7.41 9.26
C TYR A 180 -6.20 7.54 8.17
N GLY A 181 -4.95 7.78 8.56
CA GLY A 181 -3.88 8.11 7.63
C GLY A 181 -3.46 6.93 6.75
N VAL A 182 -3.58 5.70 7.27
CA VAL A 182 -3.23 4.48 6.53
C VAL A 182 -4.48 3.65 6.27
N GLY A 183 -5.21 3.26 7.31
CA GLY A 183 -6.38 2.37 7.20
C GLY A 183 -7.44 2.89 6.23
N CYS A 184 -7.99 4.08 6.49
CA CYS A 184 -9.04 4.68 5.68
C CYS A 184 -8.57 5.03 4.26
N VAL A 185 -7.32 5.50 4.08
CA VAL A 185 -6.77 5.81 2.76
C VAL A 185 -6.69 4.55 1.89
N PHE A 186 -6.12 3.46 2.40
CA PHE A 186 -6.05 2.20 1.66
C PHE A 186 -7.44 1.58 1.46
N ALA A 187 -8.35 1.70 2.43
CA ALA A 187 -9.73 1.27 2.26
C ALA A 187 -10.43 2.02 1.12
N LEU A 188 -10.26 3.34 1.02
CA LEU A 188 -10.83 4.16 -0.04
C LEU A 188 -10.28 3.76 -1.42
N ILE A 189 -8.97 3.50 -1.51
CA ILE A 189 -8.34 2.98 -2.74
C ILE A 189 -8.99 1.66 -3.16
N ILE A 190 -9.20 0.73 -2.21
CA ILE A 190 -9.83 -0.57 -2.48
C ILE A 190 -11.30 -0.43 -2.88
N ILE A 191 -12.05 0.46 -2.23
CA ILE A 191 -13.46 0.73 -2.59
C ILE A 191 -13.53 1.26 -4.03
N MET A 192 -12.72 2.26 -4.37
CA MET A 192 -12.67 2.81 -5.73
C MET A 192 -12.26 1.77 -6.77
N TRP A 193 -11.28 0.92 -6.44
CA TRP A 193 -10.88 -0.19 -7.30
C TRP A 193 -12.03 -1.19 -7.50
N THR A 194 -12.73 -1.55 -6.43
CA THR A 194 -13.87 -2.47 -6.46
C THR A 194 -14.99 -1.92 -7.33
N ILE A 195 -15.34 -0.64 -7.17
CA ILE A 195 -16.30 0.06 -8.04
C ILE A 195 -15.85 -0.03 -9.51
N GLY A 196 -14.57 0.23 -9.80
CA GLY A 196 -14.02 0.10 -11.15
C GLY A 196 -14.15 -1.32 -11.73
N MET A 197 -13.98 -2.37 -10.91
CA MET A 197 -14.19 -3.75 -11.35
C MET A 197 -15.66 -4.05 -11.67
N VAL A 198 -16.59 -3.54 -10.86
CA VAL A 198 -18.03 -3.68 -11.07
C VAL A 198 -18.44 -2.96 -12.35
N LEU A 199 -18.02 -1.71 -12.56
CA LEU A 199 -18.31 -0.95 -13.78
C LEU A 199 -17.76 -1.65 -15.04
N ALA A 200 -16.54 -2.17 -14.98
CA ALA A 200 -15.96 -2.94 -16.08
C ALA A 200 -16.74 -4.24 -16.36
N TRP A 201 -17.28 -4.88 -15.33
CA TRP A 201 -18.16 -6.04 -15.50
C TRP A 201 -19.49 -5.65 -16.16
N ILE A 202 -20.14 -4.59 -15.69
CA ILE A 202 -21.38 -4.05 -16.30
C ILE A 202 -21.15 -3.72 -17.78
N GLY A 203 -20.06 -3.01 -18.10
CA GLY A 203 -19.72 -2.66 -19.49
C GLY A 203 -19.54 -3.90 -20.38
N ARG A 204 -18.97 -5.00 -19.86
CA ARG A 204 -18.88 -6.27 -20.60
C ARG A 204 -20.25 -6.91 -20.83
N GLN A 205 -21.16 -6.86 -19.87
CA GLN A 205 -22.52 -7.38 -20.06
C GLN A 205 -23.29 -6.57 -21.12
N ILE A 206 -23.18 -5.24 -21.07
CA ILE A 206 -23.77 -4.34 -22.06
C ILE A 206 -23.22 -4.67 -23.46
N LYS A 207 -21.89 -4.82 -23.60
CA LYS A 207 -21.27 -5.18 -24.89
C LYS A 207 -21.77 -6.53 -25.42
N ARG A 208 -21.92 -7.54 -24.55
CA ARG A 208 -22.49 -8.84 -24.94
C ARG A 208 -23.91 -8.71 -25.47
N TYR A 209 -24.73 -7.92 -24.79
CA TYR A 209 -26.11 -7.66 -25.22
C TYR A 209 -26.18 -6.97 -26.59
N PHE A 210 -25.36 -5.93 -26.81
CA PHE A 210 -25.29 -5.27 -28.12
C PHE A 210 -24.78 -6.19 -29.22
N ASN A 211 -23.80 -7.04 -28.94
CA ASN A 211 -23.31 -8.03 -29.91
C ASN A 211 -24.42 -9.04 -30.28
N TYR A 212 -25.18 -9.50 -29.29
CA TYR A 212 -26.33 -10.40 -29.53
C TYR A 212 -27.41 -9.74 -30.39
N LEU A 213 -27.76 -8.49 -30.11
CA LEU A 213 -28.70 -7.72 -30.95
C LEU A 213 -28.16 -7.52 -32.38
N GLY A 214 -26.87 -7.21 -32.52
CA GLY A 214 -26.22 -7.06 -33.83
C GLY A 214 -26.27 -8.36 -34.65
N GLN A 215 -26.00 -9.50 -34.03
CA GLN A 215 -26.13 -10.82 -34.67
C GLN A 215 -27.57 -11.09 -35.11
N LYS A 216 -28.56 -10.85 -34.23
CA LYS A 216 -29.98 -11.06 -34.54
C LYS A 216 -30.46 -10.22 -35.72
N ILE A 217 -29.98 -8.98 -35.85
CA ILE A 217 -30.27 -8.11 -36.99
C ILE A 217 -29.63 -8.64 -38.29
N ASN A 218 -28.39 -9.11 -38.21
CA ASN A 218 -27.72 -9.71 -39.37
C ASN A 218 -28.42 -10.98 -39.84
N ASP A 219 -28.78 -11.89 -38.93
CA ASP A 219 -29.51 -13.12 -39.24
C ASP A 219 -30.86 -12.82 -39.90
N TRP A 220 -31.58 -11.80 -39.40
CA TRP A 220 -32.83 -11.37 -40.01
C TRP A 220 -32.64 -10.80 -41.43
N LYS A 221 -31.58 -10.01 -41.65
CA LYS A 221 -31.23 -9.49 -42.98
C LYS A 221 -30.85 -10.61 -43.95
N GLU A 222 -30.09 -11.61 -43.50
CA GLU A 222 -29.72 -12.78 -44.31
C GLU A 222 -30.94 -13.61 -44.68
N ARG A 223 -31.82 -13.93 -43.72
CA ARG A 223 -33.09 -14.63 -44.00
C ARG A 223 -33.95 -13.89 -45.01
N ARG A 224 -34.03 -12.55 -44.91
CA ARG A 224 -34.73 -11.72 -45.90
C ARG A 224 -34.10 -11.79 -47.29
N ARG A 225 -32.77 -11.81 -47.40
CA ARG A 225 -32.08 -11.96 -48.69
C ARG A 225 -32.30 -13.35 -49.28
N ALA A 226 -32.15 -14.40 -48.48
CA ALA A 226 -32.39 -15.78 -48.89
C ALA A 226 -33.81 -15.97 -49.43
N ALA A 227 -34.83 -15.53 -48.68
CA ALA A 227 -36.23 -15.59 -49.12
C ALA A 227 -36.52 -14.77 -50.39
N LYS A 228 -35.73 -13.72 -50.67
CA LYS A 228 -35.86 -12.93 -51.90
C LYS A 228 -35.23 -13.65 -53.10
N ILE A 229 -34.10 -14.32 -52.91
CA ILE A 229 -33.43 -15.13 -53.94
C ILE A 229 -34.31 -16.33 -54.31
N GLU A 230 -34.83 -17.05 -53.31
CA GLU A 230 -35.71 -18.20 -53.51
C GLU A 230 -37.00 -17.83 -54.29
N ARG A 231 -37.59 -16.66 -53.99
CA ARG A 231 -38.73 -16.13 -54.76
C ARG A 231 -38.39 -15.76 -56.21
N ILE A 232 -37.14 -15.39 -56.49
CA ILE A 232 -36.67 -15.07 -57.85
C ILE A 232 -36.47 -16.39 -58.62
N GLU A 233 -35.83 -17.39 -58.01
CA GLU A 233 -35.65 -18.73 -58.60
C GLU A 233 -36.97 -19.45 -58.87
N GLN A 234 -37.95 -19.36 -57.97
CA GLN A 234 -39.31 -19.87 -58.19
C GLN A 234 -40.05 -19.15 -59.32
N LYS A 235 -39.71 -17.89 -59.60
CA LYS A 235 -40.30 -17.12 -60.70
C LYS A 235 -39.62 -17.40 -62.04
N SER A 236 -38.33 -17.71 -62.06
CA SER A 236 -37.63 -18.08 -63.30
C SER A 236 -38.03 -19.49 -63.74
N SER A 237 -38.07 -20.45 -62.82
CA SER A 237 -38.49 -21.83 -63.11
C SER A 237 -39.91 -21.94 -63.68
N ARG A 238 -40.85 -21.09 -63.23
CA ARG A 238 -42.22 -21.00 -63.80
C ARG A 238 -42.32 -20.32 -65.16
N LYS A 239 -41.26 -19.70 -65.67
CA LYS A 239 -41.22 -19.08 -67.00
C LYS A 239 -40.62 -19.99 -68.07
N ASP A 240 -39.92 -21.04 -67.64
CA ASP A 240 -39.27 -22.02 -68.49
C ASP A 240 -40.12 -23.32 -68.65
N GLU A 241 -41.28 -23.38 -67.98
CA GLU A 241 -42.41 -24.32 -68.24
C GLU A 241 -43.48 -23.65 -69.11
#